data_AF-A0A8S3W9J3-F1
#
_entry.id   AF-A0A8S3W9J3-F1
#
_cell.length_a   1.000
_cell.length_b   1.000
_cell.length_c   1.000
_cell.angle_alpha   90.00
_cell.angle_beta   90.00
_cell.angle_gamma   90.00
#
_symmetry.space_group_name_H-M   'P 1'
#
loop_
_entity.id
_entity.type
_entity.pdbx_description
1 polymer ?
#
loop_
_entity_poly.entity_id
_entity_poly.type
_entity_poly.pdbx_seq_one_letter_code
_entity_poly.pdbx_strand_id
1 'polypeptide(L)'
;MSEESSELNEQEIPKEVERGMEIRVDEIMKAMKSMKAGKAAGYDRVSLEMLRAGEGVVAGLLYTLFNMCWELKRVPGDWCKAVIVPIYKGKGSERDCKNYRGIGLLSIVGKL
;
A
#
# COMPACT_ATOMS: atom_id res chain seq x y z
N MET A 1 27.35 6.24 -53.01
CA MET A 1 26.76 5.35 -51.99
C MET A 1 26.62 6.20 -50.75
N SER A 2 25.41 6.68 -50.54
CA SER A 2 25.00 7.51 -49.42
C SER A 2 24.82 6.61 -48.20
N GLU A 3 25.65 6.78 -47.18
CA GLU A 3 25.39 6.27 -45.84
C GLU A 3 24.88 7.45 -45.01
N GLU A 4 23.56 7.57 -44.99
CA GLU A 4 22.83 8.48 -44.11
C GLU A 4 22.78 7.80 -42.73
N SER A 5 23.77 8.08 -41.89
CA SER A 5 23.77 7.69 -40.49
C SER A 5 22.77 8.57 -39.74
N SER A 6 21.56 8.05 -39.55
CA SER A 6 20.51 8.67 -38.77
C SER A 6 20.91 8.72 -37.29
N GLU A 7 20.99 9.95 -36.79
CA GLU A 7 21.20 10.27 -35.38
C GLU A 7 20.07 9.64 -34.54
N LEU A 8 20.42 8.72 -33.66
CA LEU A 8 19.53 8.30 -32.57
C LEU A 8 19.53 9.42 -31.53
N ASN A 9 18.50 10.25 -31.63
CA ASN A 9 18.12 11.27 -30.66
C ASN A 9 17.90 10.62 -29.28
N GLU A 10 18.88 10.74 -28.38
CA GLU A 10 18.69 10.54 -26.95
C GLU A 10 17.81 11.68 -26.44
N GLN A 11 16.49 11.49 -26.60
CA GLN A 11 15.50 12.41 -26.08
C GLN A 11 15.58 12.36 -24.55
N GLU A 12 16.30 13.32 -23.96
CA GLU A 12 16.31 13.54 -22.52
C GLU A 12 14.87 13.62 -22.02
N ILE A 13 14.51 12.70 -21.13
CA ILE A 13 13.18 12.65 -20.52
C ILE A 13 12.95 14.00 -19.83
N PRO A 14 11.87 14.74 -20.14
CA PRO A 14 11.62 16.04 -19.53
C PRO A 14 11.57 15.92 -18.00
N LYS A 15 12.29 16.80 -17.30
CA LYS A 15 12.38 16.86 -15.81
C LYS A 15 11.02 16.94 -15.08
N GLU A 16 9.93 17.19 -15.80
CA GLU A 16 8.57 17.12 -15.25
C GLU A 16 8.06 15.69 -15.06
N VAL A 17 8.57 14.72 -15.82
CA VAL A 17 8.21 13.29 -15.69
C VAL A 17 8.87 12.66 -14.45
N GLU A 18 10.02 13.16 -14.01
CA GLU A 18 10.67 12.72 -12.77
C GLU A 18 9.91 13.10 -11.50
N ARG A 19 9.10 14.17 -11.54
CA ARG A 19 8.45 14.74 -10.35
C ARG A 19 7.34 13.86 -9.75
N GLY A 20 6.98 12.76 -10.43
CA GLY A 20 5.99 11.79 -9.98
C GLY A 20 6.53 10.40 -9.67
N MET A 21 7.85 10.21 -9.61
CA MET A 21 8.44 8.86 -9.44
C MET A 21 8.78 8.50 -7.99
N GLU A 22 8.83 9.46 -7.07
CA GLU A 22 9.26 9.24 -5.69
C GLU A 22 8.11 9.52 -4.71
N ILE A 23 7.82 8.55 -3.85
CA ILE A 23 6.85 8.70 -2.76
C ILE A 23 7.51 9.54 -1.66
N ARG A 24 6.85 10.60 -1.18
CA ARG A 24 7.42 11.51 -0.18
C ARG A 24 6.93 11.23 1.24
N VAL A 25 7.75 11.58 2.23
CA VAL A 25 7.41 11.41 3.66
C VAL A 25 6.16 12.21 4.05
N ASP A 26 5.96 13.40 3.50
CA ASP A 26 4.79 14.23 3.80
C ASP A 26 3.50 13.64 3.25
N GLU A 27 3.56 12.98 2.09
CA GLU A 27 2.44 12.23 1.51
C GLU A 27 2.05 11.05 2.40
N ILE A 28 3.04 10.29 2.88
CA ILE A 28 2.82 9.16 3.80
C ILE A 28 2.19 9.65 5.11
N MET A 29 2.73 10.71 5.71
CA MET A 29 2.15 11.30 6.92
C MET A 29 0.72 11.79 6.70
N LYS A 30 0.44 12.41 5.55
CA LYS A 30 -0.90 12.86 5.18
C LYS A 30 -1.87 11.70 5.00
N ALA A 31 -1.43 10.63 4.33
CA ALA A 31 -2.21 9.40 4.14
C ALA A 31 -2.52 8.73 5.49
N MET A 32 -1.52 8.59 6.36
CA MET A 32 -1.72 8.06 7.72
C MET A 32 -2.72 8.91 8.51
N LYS A 33 -2.71 10.24 8.37
CA LYS A 33 -3.65 11.14 9.06
C LYS A 33 -5.07 11.09 8.47
N SER A 34 -5.23 10.85 7.18
CA SER A 34 -6.55 10.83 6.51
C SER A 34 -7.30 9.51 6.72
N MET A 35 -6.61 8.40 6.99
CA MET A 35 -7.24 7.10 7.23
C MET A 35 -8.11 7.09 8.49
N LYS A 36 -9.19 6.31 8.45
CA LYS A 36 -10.06 6.10 9.63
C LYS A 36 -9.37 5.17 10.64
N ALA A 37 -9.34 5.59 11.90
CA ALA A 37 -8.86 4.78 13.02
C ALA A 37 -9.83 3.63 13.38
N GLY A 38 -9.38 2.71 14.23
CA GLY A 38 -10.18 1.57 14.72
C GLY A 38 -10.41 0.48 13.68
N LYS A 39 -9.60 0.45 12.61
CA LYS A 39 -9.62 -0.64 11.63
C LYS A 39 -8.80 -1.80 12.17
N ALA A 40 -9.34 -3.02 12.08
CA ALA A 40 -8.60 -4.21 12.44
C ALA A 40 -7.39 -4.40 11.51
N ALA A 41 -6.28 -4.84 12.10
CA ALA A 41 -5.06 -5.13 11.37
C ALA A 41 -5.23 -6.33 10.42
N GLY A 42 -4.43 -6.35 9.36
CA GLY A 42 -4.38 -7.46 8.42
C GLY A 42 -3.53 -8.62 8.95
N TYR A 43 -3.06 -9.46 8.02
CA TYR A 43 -2.21 -10.60 8.33
C TYR A 43 -0.89 -10.18 9.01
N ASP A 44 -0.35 -9.02 8.65
CA ASP A 44 0.87 -8.42 9.21
C ASP A 44 0.73 -7.88 10.64
N ARG A 45 -0.49 -7.84 11.19
CA ARG A 45 -0.80 -7.36 12.55
C ARG A 45 -0.42 -5.90 12.82
N VAL A 46 -0.17 -5.10 11.78
CA VAL A 46 0.12 -3.68 11.92
C VAL A 46 -1.17 -2.87 11.90
N SER A 47 -1.43 -2.10 12.95
CA SER A 47 -2.58 -1.20 13.05
C SER A 47 -2.21 0.24 12.68
N LEU A 48 -3.22 1.05 12.31
CA LEU A 48 -3.00 2.47 12.01
C LEU A 48 -2.51 3.26 13.24
N GLU A 49 -2.95 2.86 14.42
CA GLU A 49 -2.57 3.47 15.70
C GLU A 49 -1.08 3.25 15.98
N MET A 50 -0.55 2.05 15.69
CA MET A 50 0.89 1.79 15.78
C MET A 50 1.68 2.70 14.84
N LEU A 51 1.21 2.88 13.60
CA LEU A 51 1.88 3.73 12.62
C LEU A 51 1.88 5.19 13.06
N ARG A 52 0.73 5.70 13.54
CA ARG A 52 0.60 7.08 14.03
C ARG A 52 1.42 7.33 15.30
N ALA A 53 1.53 6.34 16.19
CA ALA A 53 2.32 6.45 17.42
C ALA A 53 3.83 6.60 17.15
N GLY A 54 4.31 6.06 16.03
CA GLY A 54 5.71 6.20 15.61
C GLY A 54 6.03 7.45 14.80
N GLU A 55 5.03 8.29 14.52
CA GLU A 55 5.14 9.61 13.87
C GLU A 55 6.15 9.65 12.70
N GLY A 56 7.09 10.61 12.72
CA GLY A 56 8.08 10.81 11.66
C GLY A 56 9.07 9.67 11.51
N VAL A 57 9.35 8.91 12.58
CA VAL A 57 10.26 7.77 12.52
C VAL A 57 9.65 6.67 11.65
N VAL A 58 8.39 6.30 11.92
CA VAL A 58 7.68 5.32 11.10
C VAL A 58 7.46 5.84 9.68
N ALA A 59 7.14 7.12 9.52
CA ALA A 59 7.00 7.71 8.18
C ALA A 59 8.29 7.60 7.35
N GLY A 60 9.47 7.80 7.97
CA GLY A 60 10.77 7.62 7.33
C GLY A 60 11.04 6.16 6.93
N LEU A 61 10.71 5.20 7.81
CA LEU A 61 10.85 3.77 7.49
C LEU A 61 9.91 3.35 6.34
N LEU A 62 8.67 3.83 6.35
CA LEU A 62 7.71 3.58 5.28
C LEU A 62 8.14 4.23 3.97
N TYR A 63 8.73 5.42 4.00
CA TYR A 63 9.30 6.07 2.82
C TYR A 63 10.36 5.19 2.15
N THR A 64 11.32 4.67 2.92
CA THR A 64 12.34 3.77 2.37
C THR A 64 11.72 2.49 1.82
N LEU A 65 10.77 1.90 2.55
CA LEU A 65 10.10 0.67 2.14
C LEU A 65 9.28 0.85 0.86
N PHE A 66 8.47 1.91 0.77
CA PHE A 66 7.60 2.16 -0.37
C PHE A 66 8.39 2.50 -1.63
N ASN A 67 9.42 3.34 -1.53
CA ASN A 67 10.28 3.61 -2.69
C ASN A 67 11.05 2.35 -3.12
N MET A 68 11.52 1.52 -2.18
CA MET A 68 12.11 0.22 -2.53
C MET A 68 11.10 -0.70 -3.23
N CYS A 69 9.85 -0.75 -2.76
CA CYS A 69 8.81 -1.55 -3.41
C CYS A 69 8.51 -1.04 -4.83
N TRP A 70 8.51 0.29 -5.00
CA TRP A 70 8.28 0.95 -6.28
C TRP A 70 9.39 0.65 -7.28
N GLU A 71 10.66 0.76 -6.88
CA GLU A 71 11.81 0.47 -7.73
C GLU A 71 11.88 -1.01 -8.11
N LEU A 72 11.70 -1.91 -7.12
CA LEU A 72 11.80 -3.35 -7.34
C LEU A 72 10.54 -3.99 -7.96
N LYS A 73 9.46 -3.20 -8.14
CA LYS A 73 8.13 -3.67 -8.57
C LYS A 73 7.64 -4.87 -7.76
N ARG A 74 7.92 -4.86 -6.45
CA ARG A 74 7.64 -5.95 -5.51
C ARG A 74 7.16 -5.40 -4.18
N VAL A 75 6.21 -6.09 -3.56
CA VAL A 75 5.69 -5.74 -2.23
C VAL A 75 5.89 -6.91 -1.26
N PRO A 76 5.92 -6.65 0.06
CA PRO A 76 5.89 -7.72 1.06
C PRO A 76 4.70 -8.66 0.83
N GLY A 77 4.96 -9.97 0.78
CA GLY A 77 3.91 -10.95 0.51
C GLY A 77 2.77 -10.95 1.54
N ASP A 78 3.03 -10.48 2.76
CA ASP A 78 2.02 -10.35 3.80
C ASP A 78 0.97 -9.28 3.47
N TRP A 79 1.28 -8.26 2.67
CA TRP A 79 0.30 -7.27 2.20
C TRP A 79 -0.72 -7.88 1.25
N CYS A 80 -0.34 -8.96 0.55
CA CYS A 80 -1.20 -9.70 -0.35
C CYS A 80 -2.08 -10.75 0.35
N LYS A 81 -1.92 -10.95 1.67
CA LYS A 81 -2.69 -11.91 2.45
C LYS A 81 -3.87 -11.23 3.14
N ALA A 82 -5.04 -11.87 3.09
CA ALA A 82 -6.23 -11.44 3.80
C ALA A 82 -6.56 -12.42 4.94
N VAL A 83 -6.91 -11.90 6.13
CA VAL A 83 -7.53 -12.70 7.18
C VAL A 83 -9.04 -12.69 6.96
N ILE A 84 -9.63 -13.86 6.71
CA ILE A 84 -11.07 -13.99 6.49
C ILE A 84 -11.77 -14.19 7.84
N VAL A 85 -12.64 -13.25 8.19
CA VAL A 85 -13.44 -13.31 9.41
C VAL A 85 -14.93 -13.49 9.04
N PRO A 86 -15.58 -14.58 9.49
CA PRO A 86 -17.02 -14.75 9.29
C PRO A 86 -17.80 -13.84 10.25
N ILE A 87 -18.69 -13.01 9.71
CA ILE A 87 -19.62 -12.18 10.48
C ILE A 87 -21.03 -12.72 10.33
N TYR A 88 -21.69 -12.99 11.46
CA TYR A 88 -23.07 -13.44 11.47
C TYR A 88 -24.00 -12.35 10.90
N LYS A 89 -24.94 -12.75 10.03
CA LYS A 89 -25.89 -11.82 9.39
C LYS A 89 -27.01 -11.36 10.31
N GLY A 90 -27.12 -11.91 11.53
CA GLY A 90 -28.19 -11.58 12.48
C GLY A 90 -29.55 -12.21 12.14
N LYS A 91 -29.57 -13.22 11.25
CA LYS A 91 -30.79 -13.93 10.84
C LYS A 91 -30.52 -15.41 10.60
N GLY A 92 -31.52 -16.24 10.91
CA GLY A 92 -31.44 -17.69 10.79
C GLY A 92 -30.80 -18.35 12.01
N SER A 93 -30.23 -19.53 11.81
CA SER A 93 -29.49 -20.27 12.84
C SER A 93 -28.00 -19.93 12.79
N GLU A 94 -27.38 -19.67 13.94
CA GLU A 94 -25.93 -19.48 14.09
C GLU A 94 -25.11 -20.75 13.75
N ARG A 95 -25.76 -21.91 13.72
CA ARG A 95 -25.09 -23.18 13.36
C ARG A 95 -25.00 -23.40 11.85
N ASP A 96 -25.66 -22.58 11.04
CA ASP A 96 -25.63 -22.68 9.58
C ASP A 96 -24.65 -21.66 9.00
N CYS A 97 -23.58 -22.15 8.37
CA CYS A 97 -22.55 -21.32 7.73
C CYS A 97 -23.10 -20.36 6.67
N LYS A 98 -24.25 -20.66 6.03
CA LYS A 98 -24.88 -19.75 5.04
C LYS A 98 -25.36 -18.43 5.66
N ASN A 99 -25.57 -18.42 6.97
CA ASN A 99 -26.02 -17.23 7.71
C ASN A 99 -24.86 -16.30 8.10
N TYR A 100 -23.64 -16.56 7.63
CA TYR A 100 -22.48 -15.68 7.79
C TYR A 100 -22.10 -15.02 6.46
N ARG A 101 -21.39 -13.89 6.56
CA ARG A 101 -20.67 -13.26 5.45
C ARG A 101 -19.20 -13.20 5.82
N GLY A 102 -18.31 -13.59 4.90
CA GLY A 102 -16.88 -13.35 5.09
C GLY A 102 -16.55 -11.87 4.90
N ILE A 103 -15.73 -11.32 5.78
CA ILE A 103 -15.02 -10.06 5.52
C ILE A 103 -13.51 -10.33 5.47
N GLY A 104 -12.80 -9.58 4.63
CA GLY A 104 -11.35 -9.66 4.53
C GLY A 104 -10.67 -8.54 5.31
N LEU A 105 -9.79 -8.90 6.24
CA LEU A 105 -8.88 -7.96 6.88
C LEU A 105 -7.56 -7.96 6.09
N LEU A 106 -7.31 -6.85 5.40
CA LEU A 106 -6.10 -6.60 4.61
C LEU A 106 -5.13 -5.71 5.38
N SER A 107 -3.85 -5.79 5.05
CA SER A 107 -2.79 -4.93 5.60
C SER A 107 -3.21 -3.46 5.62
N ILE A 108 -2.89 -2.77 6.71
CA ILE A 108 -3.07 -1.31 6.79
C ILE A 108 -1.95 -0.62 6.02
N VAL A 109 -0.72 -1.14 6.11
CA VAL A 109 0.44 -0.59 5.42
C VAL A 109 0.29 -0.72 3.90
N GLY A 110 -0.19 -1.86 3.41
CA GLY A 110 -0.46 -2.04 1.97
C GLY A 110 -1.68 -1.27 1.44
N LYS A 111 -2.44 -0.58 2.31
CA LYS A 111 -3.53 0.33 1.92
C LYS A 111 -3.13 1.81 1.95
N LEU A 112 -1.99 2.12 2.57
CA LEU A 112 -1.39 3.44 2.48
C LEU A 112 -0.89 3.66 1.05
#